data_AF-A0A3D2VCT6-F1
#
_entry.id   AF-A0A3D2VCT6-F1
#
_cell.length_a   1.000
_cell.length_b   1.000
_cell.length_c   1.000
_cell.angle_alpha   90.00
_cell.angle_beta   90.00
_cell.angle_gamma   90.00
#
_symmetry.space_group_name_H-M   'P 1'
#
loop_
_entity.id
_entity.type
_entity.pdbx_description
1 polymer ?
#
loop_
_entity_poly.entity_id
_entity_poly.type
_entity_poly.pdbx_seq_one_letter_code
_entity_poly.pdbx_strand_id
1 'polypeptide(L)'
;TVVVEIWELQSRLEARRPRTIQRILGNRRFRAAYDFLLLRSEAGEIPPELAQWWTEIQECDETHRRRMVKDLDPGKTPGKRRRRSRRARPVDGNVQ
;
A
#
# COMPACT_ATOMS: atom_id res chain seq x y z
N THR A 1 -7.84 25.02 12.11
CA THR A 1 -6.95 25.80 11.22
C THR A 1 -6.34 24.86 10.20
N VAL A 2 -5.88 25.37 9.05
CA VAL A 2 -5.33 24.55 7.94
C VAL A 2 -4.25 23.58 8.41
N VAL A 3 -3.45 23.96 9.40
CA VAL A 3 -2.38 23.15 9.98
C VAL A 3 -2.93 21.88 10.64
N VAL A 4 -3.99 21.98 11.47
CA VAL A 4 -4.58 20.82 12.17
C VAL A 4 -5.04 19.75 11.17
N GLU A 5 -5.66 20.15 10.07
CA GLU A 5 -6.11 19.21 9.04
C GLU A 5 -4.94 18.48 8.35
N ILE A 6 -3.81 19.14 8.15
CA ILE A 6 -2.60 18.53 7.56
C ILE A 6 -2.05 17.46 8.51
N TRP A 7 -2.01 17.75 9.81
CA TRP A 7 -1.58 16.79 10.84
C TRP A 7 -2.56 15.62 10.99
N GLU A 8 -3.87 15.88 10.99
CA GLU A 8 -4.89 14.82 10.99
C GLU A 8 -4.79 13.91 9.75
N LEU A 9 -4.42 14.48 8.60
CA LEU A 9 -4.17 13.70 7.39
C LEU A 9 -2.97 12.75 7.56
N GLN A 10 -1.92 13.11 8.30
CA GLN A 10 -0.77 12.22 8.54
C GLN A 10 -1.19 10.89 9.18
N SER A 11 -1.97 10.94 10.26
CA SER A 11 -2.46 9.71 10.92
C SER A 11 -3.31 8.84 9.99
N ARG A 12 -4.04 9.46 9.05
CA ARG A 12 -4.84 8.74 8.04
C ARG A 12 -3.98 8.18 6.91
N LEU A 13 -2.94 8.90 6.50
CA LEU A 13 -1.96 8.46 5.49
C LEU A 13 -1.17 7.26 6.00
N GLU A 14 -0.77 7.25 7.27
CA GLU A 14 -0.09 6.15 7.94
C GLU A 14 -0.99 4.91 8.06
N ALA A 15 -2.26 5.10 8.47
CA ALA A 15 -3.20 4.00 8.65
C ALA A 15 -3.67 3.32 7.35
N ARG A 16 -3.51 3.97 6.18
CA ARG A 16 -3.86 3.45 4.83
C ARG A 16 -5.18 2.67 4.77
N ARG A 17 -6.26 3.22 5.35
CA ARG A 17 -7.56 2.53 5.37
C ARG A 17 -8.21 2.53 3.99
N PRO A 18 -8.59 1.36 3.42
CA PRO A 18 -9.11 1.25 2.06
C PRO A 18 -10.27 2.20 1.72
N ARG A 19 -11.21 2.33 2.66
CA ARG A 19 -12.41 3.19 2.52
C ARG A 19 -12.09 4.69 2.58
N THR A 20 -10.95 5.07 3.14
CA THR A 20 -10.57 6.46 3.37
C THR A 20 -9.60 6.98 2.30
N ILE A 21 -8.84 6.10 1.65
CA ILE A 21 -7.84 6.46 0.63
C ILE A 21 -8.44 7.31 -0.49
N GLN A 22 -9.61 6.93 -1.03
CA GLN A 22 -10.26 7.74 -2.08
C GLN A 22 -10.64 9.15 -1.60
N ARG A 23 -11.10 9.27 -0.34
CA ARG A 23 -11.42 10.55 0.26
C ARG A 23 -10.18 11.40 0.55
N ILE A 24 -9.06 10.75 0.89
CA ILE A 24 -7.77 11.42 1.11
C ILE A 24 -7.24 11.99 -0.21
N LEU A 25 -7.23 11.19 -1.29
CA LEU A 25 -6.78 11.63 -2.62
C LEU A 25 -7.62 12.80 -3.17
N GLY A 26 -8.91 12.85 -2.84
CA GLY A 26 -9.80 13.97 -3.23
C GLY A 26 -9.69 15.22 -2.37
N ASN A 27 -8.86 15.24 -1.31
CA ASN A 27 -8.76 16.39 -0.42
C ASN A 27 -7.85 17.48 -1.03
N ARG A 28 -8.28 18.75 -1.01
CA ARG A 28 -7.47 19.88 -1.49
C ARG A 28 -6.11 20.02 -0.78
N ARG A 29 -6.01 19.56 0.47
CA ARG A 29 -4.81 19.63 1.30
C ARG A 29 -3.93 18.38 1.21
N PHE A 30 -4.32 17.40 0.39
CA PHE A 30 -3.55 16.18 0.19
C PHE A 30 -2.11 16.48 -0.23
N ARG A 31 -1.90 17.46 -1.13
CA ARG A 31 -0.56 17.81 -1.61
C ARG A 31 0.36 18.25 -0.47
N ALA A 32 -0.10 19.17 0.38
CA ALA A 32 0.64 19.62 1.55
C ALA A 32 0.92 18.48 2.55
N ALA A 33 -0.06 17.58 2.75
CA ALA A 33 0.14 16.41 3.60
C ALA A 33 1.13 15.39 3.00
N TYR A 34 1.13 15.23 1.69
CA TYR A 34 2.07 14.37 0.96
C TYR A 34 3.50 14.93 0.99
N ASP A 35 3.68 16.23 0.79
CA ASP A 35 4.99 16.86 0.87
C ASP A 35 5.59 16.71 2.28
N PHE A 36 4.75 16.86 3.32
CA PHE A 36 5.18 16.60 4.69
C PHE A 36 5.50 15.11 4.96
N LEU A 37 4.73 14.20 4.35
CA LEU A 37 5.01 12.76 4.42
C LEU A 37 6.38 12.44 3.80
N LEU A 38 6.71 13.03 2.65
CA LEU A 38 7.99 12.84 1.98
C LEU A 38 9.16 13.33 2.86
N LEU A 39 9.03 14.53 3.44
CA LEU A 39 10.04 15.06 4.37
C LEU A 39 10.23 14.14 5.59
N ARG A 40 9.16 13.61 6.17
CA ARG A 40 9.24 12.64 7.29
C ARG A 40 9.89 11.33 6.88
N SER A 41 9.68 10.89 5.65
CA SER A 41 10.34 9.71 5.10
C SER A 41 11.84 9.94 4.92
N GLU A 42 12.23 11.11 4.42
CA GLU A 42 13.65 11.49 4.26
C GLU A 42 14.34 11.66 5.63
N ALA A 43 13.61 12.15 6.63
CA ALA A 43 14.08 12.22 8.02
C ALA A 43 14.16 10.86 8.72
N GLY A 44 13.65 9.78 8.10
CA GLY A 44 13.65 8.43 8.67
C GLY A 44 12.61 8.20 9.78
N GLU A 45 11.64 9.11 9.95
CA GLU A 45 10.57 8.95 10.95
C GLU A 45 9.52 7.92 10.53
N ILE A 46 9.33 7.74 9.23
CA ILE A 46 8.36 6.80 8.66
C ILE A 46 9.03 5.89 7.62
N PRO A 47 8.46 4.70 7.35
CA PRO A 47 9.00 3.80 6.35
C PRO A 47 8.94 4.42 4.95
N PRO A 48 10.02 4.37 4.14
CA PRO A 48 10.03 4.89 2.78
C PRO A 48 9.04 4.16 1.87
N GLU A 49 8.71 2.91 2.19
CA GLU A 49 7.67 2.13 1.51
C GLU A 49 6.28 2.81 1.59
N LEU A 50 6.01 3.56 2.67
CA LEU A 50 4.76 4.28 2.82
C LEU A 50 4.68 5.44 1.82
N ALA A 51 5.75 6.24 1.73
CA ALA A 51 5.83 7.34 0.78
C ALA A 51 5.75 6.83 -0.67
N GLN A 52 6.53 5.79 -1.01
CA GLN A 52 6.51 5.16 -2.35
C GLN A 52 5.12 4.66 -2.73
N TRP A 53 4.41 4.00 -1.81
CA TRP A 53 3.05 3.53 -2.06
C TRP A 53 2.08 4.70 -2.37
N TRP A 54 2.21 5.82 -1.64
CA TRP A 54 1.43 7.02 -1.91
C TRP A 54 1.82 7.71 -3.22
N THR A 55 3.07 7.58 -3.68
CA THR A 55 3.50 8.02 -5.03
C THR A 55 2.85 7.17 -6.11
N GLU A 56 2.96 5.84 -5.99
CA GLU A 56 2.44 4.89 -6.97
C GLU A 56 0.93 5.04 -7.19
N ILE A 57 0.14 5.20 -6.11
CA ILE A 57 -1.32 5.30 -6.23
C ILE A 57 -1.80 6.57 -6.97
N GLN A 58 -0.96 7.62 -7.00
CA GLN A 58 -1.23 8.86 -7.74
C GLN A 58 -1.02 8.65 -9.25
N GLU A 59 0.01 7.91 -9.64
CA GLU A 59 0.35 7.63 -11.04
C GLU A 59 -0.45 6.47 -11.64
N CYS A 60 -0.96 5.57 -10.78
CA CYS A 60 -1.70 4.40 -11.20
C CYS A 60 -3.10 4.71 -11.75
N ASP A 61 -3.48 3.97 -12.80
CA ASP A 61 -4.85 3.92 -13.34
C ASP A 61 -5.87 3.47 -12.29
N GLU A 62 -7.14 3.80 -12.50
CA GLU A 62 -8.21 3.48 -11.56
C GLU A 62 -8.31 1.97 -11.24
N THR A 63 -8.09 1.11 -12.25
CA THR A 63 -8.11 -0.35 -12.08
C THR A 63 -6.97 -0.83 -11.17
N HIS A 64 -5.78 -0.25 -11.34
CA HIS A 64 -4.60 -0.58 -10.55
C HIS A 64 -4.72 -0.01 -9.13
N ARG A 65 -5.21 1.23 -8.99
CA ARG A 65 -5.54 1.86 -7.71
C ARG A 65 -6.49 1.01 -6.87
N ARG A 66 -7.56 0.46 -7.47
CA ARG A 66 -8.49 -0.45 -6.77
C ARG A 66 -7.80 -1.74 -6.31
N ARG A 67 -6.82 -2.25 -7.05
CA ARG A 67 -6.03 -3.43 -6.64
C ARG A 67 -5.13 -3.09 -5.46
N MET A 68 -4.34 -2.02 -5.54
CA MET A 68 -3.48 -1.56 -4.44
C MET A 68 -4.26 -1.34 -3.14
N VAL A 69 -5.44 -0.71 -3.23
CA VAL A 69 -6.33 -0.47 -2.10
C VAL A 69 -6.89 -1.77 -1.52
N LYS A 70 -7.14 -2.78 -2.36
CA LYS A 70 -7.62 -4.10 -1.94
C LYS A 70 -6.51 -4.95 -1.29
N ASP A 71 -5.28 -4.80 -1.75
CA ASP A 71 -4.12 -5.51 -1.19
C ASP A 71 -3.74 -5.02 0.22
N LEU A 72 -4.21 -3.83 0.62
CA LEU A 72 -4.09 -3.31 1.98
C LEU A 72 -5.08 -3.92 2.98
N ASP A 73 -6.10 -4.65 2.54
CA ASP A 73 -7.06 -5.29 3.44
C ASP A 73 -6.41 -6.54 4.07
N PRO A 74 -6.13 -6.55 5.39
CA PRO A 74 -5.47 -7.66 6.06
C PRO A 74 -6.27 -8.99 5.99
N GLY A 75 -7.54 -8.95 5.57
CA GLY A 75 -8.35 -10.13 5.29
C GLY A 75 -7.97 -10.90 4.01
N LYS A 76 -7.08 -10.36 3.16
CA LYS A 76 -6.56 -11.02 1.97
C LYS A 76 -5.06 -10.82 1.86
N THR A 77 -4.27 -11.49 2.68
CA THR A 77 -2.87 -11.78 2.32
C THR A 77 -2.87 -12.50 0.97
N PRO A 78 -2.39 -11.91 -0.15
CA PRO A 78 -1.99 -12.71 -1.29
C PRO A 78 -0.66 -13.29 -0.84
N GLY A 79 -0.72 -14.51 -0.28
CA GLY A 79 0.44 -15.23 0.20
C GLY A 79 1.60 -15.02 -0.74
N LYS A 80 2.65 -14.37 -0.21
CA LYS A 80 3.98 -14.24 -0.77
C LYS A 80 4.21 -15.43 -1.67
N ARG A 81 4.21 -15.20 -2.99
CA ARG A 81 4.38 -16.19 -4.05
C ARG A 81 5.78 -16.77 -3.91
N ARG A 82 5.96 -17.61 -2.88
CA ARG A 82 7.19 -18.32 -2.58
C ARG A 82 7.20 -19.40 -3.64
N ARG A 83 7.81 -19.07 -4.78
CA ARG A 83 8.29 -19.98 -5.81
C ARG A 83 9.00 -21.14 -5.10
N ARG A 84 8.25 -22.17 -4.70
CA ARG A 84 8.81 -23.48 -4.42
C ARG A 84 8.75 -24.23 -5.74
N SER A 85 9.64 -23.81 -6.63
CA SER A 85 10.18 -24.74 -7.62
C SER A 85 10.72 -25.93 -6.83
N ARG A 86 10.04 -27.07 -6.94
CA ARG A 86 10.62 -28.41 -6.78
C ARG A 86 9.63 -29.42 -7.37
N ARG A 87 9.85 -29.62 -8.68
CA ARG A 87 9.80 -30.91 -9.40
C ARG A 87 8.50 -31.71 -9.32
N ALA A 88 7.80 -31.68 -10.45
CA ALA A 88 7.31 -32.85 -11.18
C ALA A 88 7.22 -34.17 -10.38
N ARG A 89 5.99 -34.66 -10.23
CA ARG A 89 5.76 -36.10 -10.11
C ARG A 89 6.15 -36.76 -11.43
N PRO A 90 6.70 -37.97 -11.39
CA PRO A 90 6.12 -39.03 -12.18
C PRO A 90 5.60 -40.14 -11.27
N VAL A 91 4.42 -40.62 -11.65
CA VAL A 91 3.86 -41.92 -11.27
C VAL A 91 4.75 -43.03 -11.81
N ASP A 92 4.95 -44.10 -11.02
CA ASP A 92 4.85 -45.54 -11.35
C ASP A 92 5.81 -46.39 -10.48
N GLY A 93 5.33 -47.54 -9.99
CA GLY A 93 6.17 -48.49 -9.23
C GLY A 93 5.44 -49.39 -8.24
N ASN A 94 4.74 -50.39 -8.75
CA ASN A 94 4.32 -51.63 -8.08
C ASN A 94 5.47 -52.29 -7.26
N VAL A 95 5.19 -52.86 -6.06
CA VAL A 95 5.66 -54.20 -5.63
C VAL A 95 5.11 -54.61 -4.23
N GLN A 96 4.45 -55.78 -4.25
CA GLN A 96 4.21 -56.82 -3.22
C GLN A 96 3.35 -56.52 -1.99
#